data_AF-A0A6I3FC72-F1
#
_entry.id   AF-A0A6I3FC72-F1
#
_cell.length_a   1.000
_cell.length_b   1.000
_cell.length_c   1.000
_cell.angle_alpha   90.00
_cell.angle_beta   90.00
_cell.angle_gamma   90.00
#
_symmetry.space_group_name_H-M   'P 1'
#
loop_
_entity.id
_entity.type
_entity.pdbx_description
1 polymer ?
#
loop_
_entity_poly.entity_id
_entity_poly.type
_entity_poly.pdbx_seq_one_letter_code
_entity_poly.pdbx_strand_id
1 'polypeptide(L)'
;HPQYELAQRQMRLPGGLLTFDLVGGIEAGVAFVEGLEIAQLATSLGGPETLVTHPASTTHVNLTPEELAANGISPGTVRVSTGLEHADDLVADFAQALERPAG
;
A
#
# COMPACT_ATOMS: atom_id res chain seq x y z
N HIS A 1 15.60 2.12 -2.25
CA HIS A 1 14.94 3.03 -3.21
C HIS A 1 16.00 3.68 -4.11
N PRO A 2 15.83 3.74 -5.45
CA PRO A 2 16.86 4.25 -6.38
C PRO A 2 17.32 5.68 -6.12
N GLN A 3 16.45 6.52 -5.56
CA GLN A 3 16.73 7.93 -5.26
C GLN A 3 17.00 8.19 -3.76
N TYR A 4 17.45 7.19 -3.00
CA TYR A 4 17.72 7.33 -1.56
C TYR A 4 18.63 8.50 -1.22
N GLU A 5 19.78 8.61 -1.89
CA GLU A 5 20.76 9.69 -1.70
C GLU A 5 20.20 11.08 -2.04
N LEU A 6 19.32 11.16 -3.05
CA LEU A 6 18.67 12.41 -3.42
C LEU A 6 17.67 12.85 -2.34
N ALA A 7 16.85 11.90 -1.85
CA ALA A 7 15.89 12.13 -0.79
C ALA A 7 16.56 12.65 0.47
N GLN A 8 17.70 12.06 0.89
CA GLN A 8 18.47 12.55 2.04
C GLN A 8 18.97 13.99 1.89
N ARG A 9 19.32 14.42 0.68
CA ARG A 9 19.79 15.79 0.43
C ARG A 9 18.66 16.83 0.40
N GLN A 10 17.46 16.43 -0.04
CA GLN A 10 16.36 17.37 -0.33
C GLN A 10 15.27 17.37 0.75
N MET A 11 15.12 16.29 1.52
CA MET A 11 14.04 16.10 2.49
C MET A 11 14.58 16.09 3.92
N ARG A 12 13.81 16.63 4.87
CA ARG A 12 14.16 16.55 6.31
C ARG A 12 13.93 15.16 6.89
N LEU A 13 12.88 14.48 6.44
CA LEU A 13 12.45 13.14 6.86
C LEU A 13 11.83 12.42 5.64
N PRO A 14 11.82 11.07 5.59
CA PRO A 14 11.32 10.32 4.44
C PRO A 14 9.78 10.35 4.27
N GLY A 15 9.04 10.72 5.31
CA GLY A 15 7.56 10.70 5.32
C GLY A 15 6.98 9.34 5.72
N GLY A 16 5.64 9.26 5.82
CA GLY A 16 4.89 8.06 6.23
C GLY A 16 4.18 7.34 5.08
N LEU A 17 4.44 7.72 3.83
CA LEU A 17 3.89 7.06 2.65
C LEU A 17 4.86 5.98 2.17
N LEU A 18 4.36 4.77 1.93
CA LEU A 18 5.11 3.70 1.30
C LEU A 18 4.24 2.92 0.32
N THR A 19 4.89 2.26 -0.63
CA THR A 19 4.26 1.37 -1.61
C THR A 19 5.03 0.06 -1.70
N PHE A 20 4.33 -1.04 -1.91
CA PHE A 20 4.92 -2.36 -2.16
C PHE A 20 4.04 -3.17 -3.09
N ASP A 21 4.61 -4.21 -3.69
CA ASP A 21 3.89 -5.14 -4.55
C ASP A 21 3.75 -6.50 -3.87
N LEU A 22 2.53 -7.04 -3.89
CA LEU A 22 2.25 -8.39 -3.44
C LEU A 22 2.44 -9.40 -4.57
N VAL A 23 3.11 -10.50 -4.23
CA VAL A 23 3.13 -11.69 -5.09
C VAL A 23 1.72 -12.29 -5.12
N GLY A 24 1.24 -12.65 -6.32
CA GLY A 24 -0.14 -13.11 -6.52
C GLY A 24 -1.07 -12.06 -7.15
N GLY A 25 -0.56 -10.86 -7.47
CA GLY A 25 -1.29 -9.89 -8.29
C GLY A 25 -2.56 -9.36 -7.64
N ILE A 26 -3.62 -9.19 -8.45
CA ILE A 26 -4.88 -8.55 -8.00
C ILE A 26 -5.51 -9.33 -6.86
N GLU A 27 -5.55 -10.66 -6.92
CA GLU A 27 -6.23 -11.48 -5.92
C GLU A 27 -5.55 -11.36 -4.55
N ALA A 28 -4.20 -11.40 -4.53
CA ALA A 28 -3.43 -11.16 -3.31
C ALA A 28 -3.60 -9.73 -2.79
N GLY A 29 -3.61 -8.74 -3.69
CA GLY A 29 -3.85 -7.34 -3.36
C GLY A 29 -5.20 -7.10 -2.69
N VAL A 30 -6.27 -7.66 -3.25
CA VAL A 30 -7.63 -7.58 -2.70
C VAL A 30 -7.72 -8.31 -1.37
N ALA A 31 -7.25 -9.57 -1.29
CA ALA A 31 -7.32 -10.36 -0.06
C ALA A 31 -6.56 -9.70 1.10
N PHE A 32 -5.41 -9.08 0.83
CA PHE A 32 -4.64 -8.34 1.82
C PHE A 32 -5.41 -7.12 2.34
N VAL A 33 -5.88 -6.23 1.45
CA VAL A 33 -6.54 -4.99 1.91
C VAL A 33 -7.89 -5.22 2.59
N GLU A 34 -8.62 -6.28 2.20
CA GLU A 34 -9.86 -6.71 2.88
C GLU A 34 -9.59 -7.47 4.18
N GLY A 35 -8.36 -7.97 4.36
CA GLY A 35 -7.96 -8.73 5.53
C GLY A 35 -7.50 -7.89 6.71
N LEU A 36 -7.20 -6.60 6.51
CA LEU A 36 -6.73 -5.70 7.55
C LEU A 36 -7.83 -5.36 8.56
N GLU A 37 -7.46 -5.31 9.83
CA GLU A 37 -8.36 -5.06 10.96
C GLU A 37 -8.14 -3.68 11.59
N ILE A 38 -6.93 -3.12 11.46
CA ILE A 38 -6.56 -1.80 11.99
C ILE A 38 -6.47 -0.79 10.84
N ALA A 39 -5.65 -1.09 9.84
CA ALA A 39 -5.49 -0.21 8.69
C ALA A 39 -6.76 -0.21 7.82
N GLN A 40 -7.18 0.97 7.38
CA GLN A 40 -8.47 1.15 6.70
C GLN A 40 -8.31 1.30 5.19
N LEU A 41 -9.17 0.62 4.42
CA LEU A 41 -9.25 0.82 2.97
C LEU A 41 -9.89 2.19 2.66
N ALA A 42 -9.06 3.18 2.31
CA ALA A 42 -9.52 4.51 1.93
C ALA A 42 -8.54 5.20 0.97
N THR A 43 -9.06 6.08 0.12
CA THR A 43 -8.26 6.75 -0.95
C THR A 43 -7.51 7.99 -0.47
N SER A 44 -7.90 8.57 0.67
CA SER A 44 -7.25 9.73 1.31
C SER A 44 -5.87 9.38 1.89
N LEU A 45 -5.15 10.36 2.45
CA LEU A 45 -3.83 10.20 3.06
C LEU A 45 -3.53 11.31 4.10
N GLY A 46 -2.59 11.04 5.00
CA GLY A 46 -2.04 12.03 5.94
C GLY A 46 -2.87 12.29 7.20
N GLY A 47 -3.90 11.49 7.45
CA GLY A 47 -4.66 11.49 8.70
C GLY A 47 -3.92 10.80 9.85
N PRO A 48 -4.45 10.86 11.08
CA PRO A 48 -3.92 10.10 12.21
C PRO A 48 -4.15 8.59 12.07
N GLU A 49 -5.07 8.15 11.21
CA GLU A 49 -5.33 6.75 10.91
C GLU A 49 -4.45 6.24 9.76
N THR A 50 -4.05 4.96 9.84
CA THR A 50 -3.38 4.27 8.76
C THR A 50 -4.37 3.91 7.66
N LEU A 51 -4.11 4.39 6.45
CA LEU A 51 -4.96 4.16 5.28
C LEU A 51 -4.22 3.36 4.23
N VAL A 52 -4.87 2.33 3.69
CA VAL A 52 -4.37 1.53 2.57
C VAL A 52 -5.22 1.71 1.32
N THR A 53 -4.62 1.47 0.17
CA THR A 53 -5.33 1.40 -1.12
C THR A 53 -4.66 0.34 -1.99
N HIS A 54 -5.45 -0.48 -2.66
CA HIS A 54 -5.00 -1.34 -3.76
C HIS A 54 -5.42 -0.69 -5.10
N PRO A 55 -4.55 0.08 -5.80
CA PRO A 55 -4.96 0.93 -6.91
C PRO A 55 -5.60 0.16 -8.07
N ALA A 56 -5.10 -1.04 -8.37
CA ALA A 56 -5.59 -1.86 -9.48
C ALA A 56 -7.06 -2.31 -9.31
N SER A 57 -7.55 -2.50 -8.09
CA SER A 57 -8.97 -2.85 -7.83
C SER A 57 -9.83 -1.67 -7.37
N THR A 58 -9.26 -0.48 -7.17
CA THR A 58 -9.99 0.68 -6.62
C THR A 58 -9.81 1.94 -7.48
N THR A 59 -8.79 2.74 -7.19
CA THR A 59 -8.62 4.10 -7.72
C THR A 59 -8.28 4.16 -9.21
N HIS A 60 -7.74 3.09 -9.78
CA HIS A 60 -7.25 3.03 -11.16
C HIS A 60 -7.89 1.89 -11.96
N VAL A 61 -9.07 1.40 -11.55
CA VAL A 61 -9.79 0.28 -12.18
C VAL A 61 -10.13 0.52 -13.66
N ASN A 62 -10.18 1.78 -14.10
CA ASN A 62 -10.48 2.14 -15.49
C ASN A 62 -9.25 2.14 -16.42
N LEU A 63 -8.05 1.96 -15.87
CA LEU A 63 -6.82 1.91 -16.67
C LEU A 63 -6.60 0.50 -17.23
N THR A 64 -6.06 0.42 -18.45
CA THR A 64 -5.63 -0.87 -18.99
C THR A 64 -4.42 -1.41 -18.21
N PRO A 65 -4.13 -2.72 -18.28
CA PRO A 65 -2.92 -3.27 -17.69
C PRO A 65 -1.64 -2.59 -18.18
N GLU A 66 -1.59 -2.15 -19.45
CA GLU A 66 -0.42 -1.43 -19.98
C GLU A 66 -0.31 -0.01 -19.39
N GLU A 67 -1.44 0.69 -19.21
CA GLU A 67 -1.48 2.01 -18.60
C GLU A 67 -1.07 1.96 -17.12
N LEU A 68 -1.51 0.95 -16.37
CA LEU A 68 -1.06 0.71 -14.99
C LEU A 68 0.45 0.49 -14.94
N ALA A 69 0.96 -0.43 -15.76
CA ALA A 69 2.39 -0.74 -15.81
C ALA A 69 3.25 0.48 -16.21
N ALA A 70 2.78 1.30 -17.15
CA ALA A 70 3.45 2.54 -17.56
C ALA A 70 3.57 3.56 -16.41
N ASN A 71 2.67 3.51 -15.43
CA ASN A 71 2.70 4.34 -14.22
C ASN A 71 3.41 3.64 -13.04
N GLY A 72 4.03 2.48 -13.25
CA GLY A 72 4.70 1.71 -12.20
C GLY A 72 3.73 1.06 -11.21
N ILE A 73 2.46 0.87 -11.60
CA ILE A 73 1.45 0.20 -10.79
C ILE A 73 1.35 -1.24 -11.29
N SER A 74 1.80 -2.17 -10.45
CA SER A 74 1.62 -3.60 -10.68
C SER A 74 0.21 -4.05 -10.28
N PRO A 75 -0.23 -5.22 -10.76
CA PRO A 75 -1.51 -5.80 -10.36
C PRO A 75 -1.67 -6.02 -8.85
N GLY A 76 -0.57 -6.10 -8.08
CA GLY A 76 -0.56 -6.31 -6.63
C GLY A 76 -0.06 -5.11 -5.84
N THR A 77 0.03 -3.91 -6.46
CA THR A 77 0.52 -2.71 -5.77
C THR A 77 -0.42 -2.31 -4.64
N VAL A 78 0.15 -2.11 -3.46
CA VAL A 78 -0.52 -1.52 -2.29
C VAL A 78 0.17 -0.21 -1.94
N ARG A 79 -0.63 0.83 -1.67
CA ARG A 79 -0.17 2.11 -1.10
C ARG A 79 -0.62 2.20 0.35
N VAL A 80 0.29 2.56 1.24
CA VAL A 80 0.02 2.81 2.66
C VAL A 80 0.33 4.26 3.00
N SER A 81 -0.63 4.95 3.61
CA SER A 81 -0.44 6.18 4.35
C SER A 81 -0.42 5.83 5.83
N THR A 82 0.77 5.76 6.42
CA THR A 82 0.95 5.36 7.83
C THR A 82 0.43 6.44 8.76
N GLY A 83 -0.43 6.04 9.69
CA GLY A 83 -1.01 6.88 10.74
C GLY A 83 -0.13 6.95 11.99
N LEU A 84 -0.79 7.11 13.14
CA LEU A 84 -0.17 7.33 14.45
C LEU A 84 -0.47 6.18 15.45
N GLU A 85 -0.96 5.04 14.97
CA GLU A 85 -1.17 3.84 15.78
C GLU A 85 0.15 3.31 16.35
N HIS A 86 0.05 2.39 17.31
CA HIS A 86 1.23 1.70 17.83
C HIS A 86 1.87 0.86 16.72
N ALA A 87 3.18 0.99 16.54
CA ALA A 87 3.88 0.34 15.42
C ALA A 87 3.74 -1.19 15.46
N ASP A 88 3.79 -1.80 16.64
CA ASP A 88 3.65 -3.26 16.76
C ASP A 88 2.25 -3.76 16.38
N ASP A 89 1.21 -2.94 16.61
CA ASP A 89 -0.16 -3.29 16.24
C ASP A 89 -0.32 -3.27 14.72
N LEU A 90 0.25 -2.25 14.05
CA LEU A 90 0.25 -2.18 12.59
C LEU A 90 1.09 -3.31 11.96
N VAL A 91 2.24 -3.65 12.55
CA VAL A 91 3.04 -4.78 12.06
C VAL A 91 2.28 -6.10 12.20
N ALA A 92 1.60 -6.32 13.33
CA ALA A 92 0.78 -7.50 13.55
C ALA A 92 -0.41 -7.57 12.57
N ASP A 93 -1.08 -6.44 12.33
CA ASP A 93 -2.19 -6.34 11.37
C ASP A 93 -1.74 -6.67 9.94
N PHE A 94 -0.59 -6.16 9.53
CA PHE A 94 -0.03 -6.44 8.21
C PHE A 94 0.44 -7.90 8.10
N ALA A 95 1.07 -8.44 9.15
CA ALA A 95 1.53 -9.81 9.16
C ALA A 95 0.37 -10.80 9.02
N GLN A 96 -0.73 -10.61 9.78
CA GLN A 96 -1.90 -11.50 9.66
C GLN A 96 -2.57 -11.36 8.29
N ALA A 97 -2.70 -10.15 7.75
CA ALA A 97 -3.30 -9.94 6.44
C ALA A 97 -2.48 -10.56 5.30
N LEU A 98 -1.15 -10.63 5.43
CA LEU A 98 -0.25 -11.28 4.46
C LEU A 98 -0.37 -12.81 4.44
N GLU A 99 -0.81 -13.43 5.55
CA GLU A 99 -1.02 -14.88 5.63
C GLU A 99 -2.39 -15.32 5.04
N ARG A 100 -3.26 -14.35 4.75
CA ARG A 100 -4.60 -14.62 4.25
C ARG A 100 -4.54 -15.17 2.82
N PRO A 101 -5.16 -16.32 2.53
CA PRO A 101 -5.12 -16.90 1.19
C PRO A 101 -5.88 -16.01 0.20
N ALA A 102 -5.31 -15.84 -1.00
CA ALA A 102 -6.05 -15.34 -2.15
C ALA A 102 -7.19 -16.32 -2.48
N GLY A 103 -8.40 -15.77 -2.72
CA GLY A 103 -9.61 -16.54 -3.02
C GLY A 103 -9.65 -17.10 -4.43
#